data_AF-A0A8D8B4B3-F1
#
_entry.id   AF-A0A8D8B4B3-F1
#
_cell.length_a   1.000
_cell.length_b   1.000
_cell.length_c   1.000
_cell.angle_alpha   90.00
_cell.angle_beta   90.00
_cell.angle_gamma   90.00
#
_symmetry.space_group_name_H-M   'P 1'
#
loop_
_entity.id
_entity.type
_entity.pdbx_description
1 polymer ?
#
loop_
_entity_poly.entity_id
_entity_poly.type
_entity_poly.pdbx_seq_one_letter_code
_entity_poly.pdbx_strand_id
1 'polypeptide(L)'
;MVNLAIRPVPEPLCKKARAELNEQPERIQEDIALLRQWIAKSPHLRSRIDDQFLVAFLRGCKYSLERAKEKLDMFYTVRTMSPELIRTRDPLDPKTREIIRMGVGVPLPLTDGPDAPRVLLIRPAAYDPPRTTIEEVIRVSTMANDIMITYVELQVQ
;
A
#
# COMPACT_ATOMS: atom_id res chain seq x y z
N MET A 1 -0.74 12.12 25.97
CA MET A 1 -0.16 11.75 24.66
C MET A 1 -1.22 10.98 23.91
N VAL A 2 -1.51 11.37 22.66
CA VAL A 2 -2.45 10.61 21.82
C VAL A 2 -1.70 9.36 21.36
N ASN A 3 -2.21 8.18 21.71
CA ASN A 3 -1.59 6.93 21.29
C ASN A 3 -1.99 6.66 19.83
N LEU A 4 -1.04 6.73 18.89
CA LEU A 4 -1.30 6.46 17.49
C LEU A 4 -1.49 4.95 17.28
N ALA A 5 -2.49 4.57 16.50
CA ALA A 5 -2.75 3.17 16.16
C ALA A 5 -1.85 2.71 15.00
N ILE A 6 -0.52 2.74 15.21
CA ILE A 6 0.50 2.36 14.23
C ILE A 6 1.19 1.09 14.69
N ARG A 7 1.32 0.11 13.80
CA ARG A 7 2.10 -1.10 14.05
C ARG A 7 3.59 -0.75 14.15
N PRO A 8 4.32 -1.27 15.15
CA PRO A 8 5.74 -0.95 15.33
C PRO A 8 6.59 -1.46 14.17
N VAL A 9 7.63 -0.69 13.82
CA VAL A 9 8.65 -1.14 12.89
C VAL A 9 9.52 -2.19 13.59
N PRO A 10 9.76 -3.36 12.97
CA PRO A 10 10.68 -4.35 13.54
C PRO A 10 12.07 -3.75 13.77
N GLU A 11 12.74 -4.16 14.85
CA GLU A 11 14.05 -3.64 15.25
C GLU A 11 15.10 -3.63 14.11
N PRO A 12 15.21 -4.68 13.26
CA PRO A 12 16.15 -4.67 12.14
C PRO A 12 15.90 -3.54 11.13
N LEU A 13 14.64 -3.14 10.96
CA LEU A 13 14.21 -2.12 10.00
C LEU A 13 14.25 -0.70 10.59
N CYS A 14 14.32 -0.53 11.91
CA CYS A 14 14.36 0.79 12.55
C CYS A 14 15.54 1.65 12.08
N LYS A 15 16.72 1.04 11.92
CA LYS A 15 17.91 1.75 11.41
C LYS A 15 17.68 2.22 9.98
N LYS A 16 17.10 1.37 9.14
CA LYS A 16 16.77 1.66 7.74
C LYS A 16 15.72 2.77 7.62
N ALA A 17 14.64 2.70 8.41
CA ALA A 17 13.61 3.76 8.46
C ALA A 17 14.21 5.14 8.76
N ARG A 18 15.10 5.21 9.75
CA ARG A 18 15.77 6.46 10.11
C ARG A 18 16.74 6.94 9.02
N ALA A 19 17.60 6.05 8.52
CA ALA A 19 18.68 6.41 7.60
C ALA A 19 18.20 6.69 6.17
N GLU A 20 17.20 5.96 5.68
CA GLU A 20 16.78 6.00 4.27
C GLU A 20 15.46 6.74 4.04
N LEU A 21 14.57 6.76 5.04
CA LEU A 21 13.24 7.37 4.96
C LEU A 21 13.12 8.67 5.76
N ASN A 22 14.13 9.05 6.55
CA ASN A 22 14.06 10.18 7.48
C ASN A 22 12.94 10.06 8.52
N GLU A 23 12.56 8.83 8.90
CA GLU A 23 11.53 8.60 9.92
C GLU A 23 12.05 9.00 11.30
N GLN A 24 11.49 10.06 11.87
CA GLN A 24 11.80 10.54 13.22
C GLN A 24 10.58 10.30 14.12
N PRO A 25 10.67 9.40 15.12
CA PRO A 25 9.54 9.03 15.98
C PRO A 25 8.82 10.24 16.59
N GLU A 26 9.56 11.29 16.91
CA GLU A 26 9.06 12.51 17.55
C GLU A 26 8.18 13.34 16.61
N ARG A 27 8.37 13.20 15.29
CA ARG A 27 7.67 13.97 14.25
C ARG A 27 6.48 13.24 13.64
N ILE A 28 6.39 11.91 13.78
CA ILE A 28 5.34 11.09 13.15
C ILE A 28 3.95 11.64 13.48
N GLN A 29 3.69 12.01 14.74
CA GLN A 29 2.38 12.53 15.15
C GLN A 29 2.05 13.86 14.47
N GLU A 30 3.02 14.76 14.37
CA GLU A 30 2.85 16.07 13.73
C GLU A 30 2.64 15.92 12.22
N ASP A 31 3.46 15.11 11.55
CA ASP A 31 3.38 14.91 10.11
C ASP A 31 2.03 14.28 9.69
N ILE A 32 1.51 13.32 10.48
CA ILE A 32 0.16 12.77 10.28
C ILE A 32 -0.90 13.86 10.46
N ALA A 33 -0.79 14.70 11.50
CA ALA A 33 -1.75 15.77 11.76
C ALA A 33 -1.77 16.79 10.61
N LEU A 34 -0.61 17.18 10.08
CA LEU A 34 -0.48 18.06 8.93
C LEU A 34 -1.13 17.43 7.68
N LEU A 35 -0.91 16.14 7.43
CA LEU A 35 -1.52 15.45 6.30
C LEU A 35 -3.05 15.38 6.43
N ARG A 36 -3.59 15.12 7.64
CA ARG A 36 -5.03 15.17 7.91
C ARG A 36 -5.64 16.54 7.67
N GLN A 37 -4.99 17.60 8.16
CA GLN A 37 -5.45 18.97 7.95
C GLN A 37 -5.49 19.34 6.48
N TRP A 38 -4.49 18.90 5.71
CA TRP A 38 -4.48 19.08 4.27
C TRP A 38 -5.62 18.32 3.60
N ILE A 39 -5.82 17.03 3.91
CA ILE A 39 -6.95 16.23 3.38
C ILE A 39 -8.30 16.92 3.66
N ALA A 40 -8.50 17.44 4.88
CA ALA A 40 -9.73 18.15 5.25
C ALA A 40 -9.98 19.43 4.43
N LYS A 41 -8.91 20.07 3.92
CA LYS A 41 -8.97 21.26 3.06
C LYS A 41 -9.07 20.91 1.56
N SER A 42 -9.00 19.63 1.20
CA SER A 42 -9.03 19.13 -0.18
C SER A 42 -10.38 18.46 -0.48
N PRO A 43 -11.43 19.21 -0.87
CA PRO A 43 -12.80 18.69 -0.99
C PRO A 43 -12.95 17.60 -2.05
N HIS A 44 -12.07 17.55 -3.05
CA HIS A 44 -12.05 16.49 -4.07
C HIS A 44 -11.49 15.16 -3.55
N LEU A 45 -10.74 15.17 -2.44
CA LEU A 45 -10.01 14.03 -1.91
C LEU A 45 -10.79 13.32 -0.80
N ARG A 46 -11.55 12.28 -1.14
CA ARG A 46 -12.23 11.41 -0.17
C ARG A 46 -11.28 10.32 0.34
N SER A 47 -10.32 10.71 1.19
CA SER A 47 -9.29 9.80 1.69
C SER A 47 -9.61 9.17 3.05
N ARG A 48 -9.11 7.95 3.26
CA ARG A 48 -8.83 7.41 4.60
C ARG A 48 -7.89 8.34 5.37
N ILE A 49 -8.10 8.40 6.69
CA ILE A 49 -7.35 9.27 7.61
C ILE A 49 -6.79 8.54 8.84
N ASP A 50 -6.83 7.21 8.84
CA ASP A 50 -6.27 6.39 9.91
C ASP A 50 -4.73 6.45 9.94
N ASP A 51 -4.16 6.34 11.14
CA ASP A 51 -2.71 6.55 11.36
C ASP A 51 -1.86 5.62 10.49
N GLN A 52 -2.18 4.31 10.47
CA GLN A 52 -1.43 3.30 9.73
C GLN A 52 -1.43 3.58 8.22
N PHE A 53 -2.55 4.01 7.64
CA PHE A 53 -2.64 4.37 6.24
C PHE A 53 -1.80 5.62 5.93
N LEU A 54 -1.93 6.68 6.71
CA LEU A 54 -1.20 7.94 6.47
C LEU A 54 0.31 7.77 6.63
N VAL A 55 0.76 7.02 7.64
CA VAL A 55 2.19 6.69 7.80
C VAL A 55 2.75 5.91 6.63
N ALA A 56 1.97 5.04 5.98
CA ALA A 56 2.42 4.32 4.79
C ALA A 56 2.82 5.27 3.66
N PHE A 57 2.06 6.34 3.45
CA PHE A 57 2.37 7.35 2.43
C PHE A 57 3.57 8.20 2.83
N LEU A 58 3.68 8.58 4.11
CA LEU A 58 4.84 9.31 4.62
C LEU A 58 6.13 8.49 4.44
N ARG A 59 6.15 7.23 4.87
CA ARG A 59 7.27 6.30 4.68
C ARG A 59 7.63 6.14 3.20
N GLY A 60 6.63 5.84 2.36
CA GLY A 60 6.81 5.70 0.91
C GLY A 60 7.20 6.99 0.17
N CYS A 61 7.23 8.14 0.87
CA CYS A 61 7.70 9.43 0.36
C CYS A 61 8.87 9.99 1.18
N LYS A 62 9.53 9.16 1.99
CA LYS A 62 10.69 9.56 2.82
C LYS A 62 10.40 10.76 3.72
N TYR A 63 9.19 10.80 4.27
CA TYR A 63 8.66 11.86 5.13
C TYR A 63 8.63 13.26 4.48
N SER A 64 8.68 13.35 3.15
CA SER A 64 8.35 14.59 2.44
C SER A 64 6.84 14.77 2.36
N LEU A 65 6.32 15.78 3.07
CA LEU A 65 4.89 16.09 3.10
C LEU A 65 4.35 16.45 1.70
N GLU A 66 5.09 17.22 0.92
CA GLU A 66 4.73 17.62 -0.44
C GLU A 66 4.55 16.39 -1.33
N ARG A 67 5.55 15.50 -1.35
CA ARG A 67 5.49 14.25 -2.12
C ARG A 67 4.40 13.32 -1.62
N ALA A 68 4.14 13.29 -0.32
CA ALA A 68 3.05 12.49 0.26
C ALA A 68 1.68 12.99 -0.21
N LYS A 69 1.47 14.32 -0.25
CA LYS A 69 0.25 14.94 -0.78
C LYS A 69 0.03 14.60 -2.26
N GLU A 70 1.05 14.79 -3.09
CA GLU A 70 1.01 14.45 -4.52
C GLU A 70 0.70 12.97 -4.76
N LYS A 71 1.40 12.08 -4.02
CA LYS A 71 1.20 10.63 -4.13
C LYS A 71 -0.20 10.21 -3.68
N LEU A 72 -0.72 10.82 -2.62
CA LEU A 72 -2.06 10.54 -2.11
C LEU A 72 -3.14 11.03 -3.10
N ASP A 73 -2.99 12.21 -3.68
CA ASP A 73 -3.89 12.71 -4.71
C ASP A 73 -3.91 11.78 -5.94
N MET A 74 -2.72 11.44 -6.46
CA MET A 74 -2.56 10.49 -7.57
C MET A 74 -3.17 9.12 -7.26
N PHE A 75 -2.99 8.62 -6.04
CA PHE A 75 -3.54 7.34 -5.59
C PHE A 75 -5.07 7.27 -5.71
N TYR A 76 -5.78 8.36 -5.40
CA TYR A 76 -7.24 8.42 -5.57
C TYR A 76 -7.65 8.80 -6.99
N THR A 77 -6.87 9.61 -7.70
CA THR A 77 -7.10 9.95 -9.11
C THR A 77 -7.10 8.69 -9.98
N VAL A 78 -6.06 7.85 -9.90
CA VAL A 78 -5.97 6.58 -10.65
C VAL A 78 -7.15 5.66 -10.33
N ARG A 79 -7.53 5.55 -9.05
CA ARG A 79 -8.66 4.70 -8.64
C ARG A 79 -10.01 5.20 -9.13
N THR A 80 -10.15 6.51 -9.28
CA THR A 80 -11.36 7.15 -9.80
C THR A 80 -11.45 6.97 -11.32
N MET A 81 -10.31 7.05 -12.01
CA MET A 81 -10.24 6.89 -13.47
C MET A 81 -10.34 5.43 -13.95
N SER A 82 -9.99 4.47 -13.11
CA SER A 82 -10.01 3.03 -13.42
C SER A 82 -10.99 2.23 -12.54
N PRO A 83 -12.30 2.51 -12.60
CA PRO A 83 -13.29 1.79 -11.81
C PRO A 83 -13.31 0.28 -12.07
N GLU A 84 -12.97 -0.16 -13.28
CA GLU A 84 -12.85 -1.55 -13.69
C GLU A 84 -11.79 -2.34 -12.92
N LEU A 85 -10.79 -1.66 -12.35
CA LEU A 85 -9.72 -2.27 -11.55
C LEU A 85 -10.01 -2.21 -10.04
N ILE A 86 -10.94 -1.36 -9.59
CA ILE A 86 -11.13 -1.02 -8.17
C ILE A 86 -12.52 -1.38 -7.64
N ARG A 87 -13.53 -1.49 -8.52
CA ARG A 87 -14.87 -1.96 -8.16
C ARG A 87 -14.97 -3.47 -8.28
N THR A 88 -15.98 -4.05 -7.61
CA THR A 88 -16.31 -5.48 -7.68
C THR A 88 -15.13 -6.38 -7.31
N ARG A 89 -14.55 -6.14 -6.12
CA ARG A 89 -13.36 -6.82 -5.59
C ARG A 89 -13.71 -7.71 -4.39
N ASP A 90 -14.74 -8.55 -4.52
CA ASP A 90 -15.13 -9.47 -3.45
C ASP A 90 -14.17 -10.67 -3.41
N PRO A 91 -13.37 -10.87 -2.34
CA PRO A 91 -12.47 -12.02 -2.24
C PRO A 91 -13.20 -13.37 -2.13
N LEU A 92 -14.51 -13.37 -1.85
CA LEU A 92 -15.31 -14.59 -1.75
C LEU A 92 -15.99 -14.98 -3.06
N ASP A 93 -16.03 -14.07 -4.04
CA ASP A 93 -16.57 -14.34 -5.38
C ASP A 93 -15.82 -15.52 -6.04
N PRO A 94 -16.51 -16.50 -6.64
CA PRO A 94 -15.88 -17.68 -7.23
C PRO A 94 -14.81 -17.35 -8.28
N LYS A 95 -15.05 -16.35 -9.14
CA LYS A 95 -14.12 -15.96 -10.20
C LYS A 95 -12.88 -15.30 -9.61
N THR A 96 -13.06 -14.41 -8.63
CA THR A 96 -11.95 -13.77 -7.90
C THR A 96 -11.07 -14.81 -7.21
N ARG A 97 -11.68 -15.80 -6.54
CA ARG A 97 -10.94 -16.90 -5.90
C ARG A 97 -10.19 -17.78 -6.89
N GLU A 98 -10.76 -18.03 -8.06
CA GLU A 98 -10.10 -18.75 -9.15
C GLU A 98 -8.81 -18.01 -9.55
N ILE A 99 -8.90 -16.69 -9.80
CA ILE A 99 -7.75 -15.87 -10.21
C ILE A 99 -6.69 -15.80 -9.10
N ILE A 100 -7.08 -15.64 -7.84
CA ILE A 100 -6.15 -15.68 -6.69
C ILE A 100 -5.38 -17.02 -6.71
N ARG A 101 -6.08 -18.13 -6.95
CA ARG A 101 -5.48 -19.48 -6.99
C ARG A 101 -4.58 -19.72 -8.21
N MET A 102 -4.81 -19.04 -9.33
CA MET A 102 -3.88 -19.08 -10.46
C MET A 102 -2.49 -18.55 -10.05
N GLY A 103 -2.44 -17.61 -9.09
CA GLY A 103 -1.20 -17.10 -8.52
C GLY A 103 -0.34 -16.36 -9.53
N VAL A 104 -0.96 -15.55 -10.39
CA VAL A 104 -0.29 -14.79 -11.46
C VAL A 104 0.69 -13.77 -10.88
N GLY A 105 0.33 -13.11 -9.79
CA GLY A 105 1.20 -12.20 -9.04
C GLY A 105 1.04 -12.44 -7.56
N VAL A 106 2.06 -13.00 -6.90
CA VAL A 106 2.00 -13.35 -5.48
C VAL A 106 3.24 -12.89 -4.73
N PRO A 107 3.10 -12.25 -3.56
CA PRO A 107 4.24 -11.98 -2.70
C PRO A 107 4.73 -13.30 -2.10
N LEU A 108 6.03 -13.57 -2.19
CA LEU A 108 6.62 -14.78 -1.62
C LEU A 108 6.60 -14.71 -0.08
N PRO A 109 6.31 -15.83 0.62
CA PRO A 109 6.10 -15.81 2.07
C PRO A 109 7.40 -15.61 2.87
N LEU A 110 8.54 -15.93 2.28
CA LEU A 110 9.85 -15.81 2.91
C LEU A 110 10.63 -14.63 2.30
N THR A 111 11.46 -14.02 3.13
CA THR A 111 12.48 -13.03 2.74
C THR A 111 13.86 -13.60 3.07
N ASP A 112 14.89 -13.14 2.36
CA ASP A 112 16.28 -13.59 2.58
C ASP A 112 16.88 -13.14 3.92
N GLY A 113 16.15 -12.30 4.67
CA GLY A 113 16.51 -11.77 5.97
C GLY A 113 15.38 -10.93 6.56
N PRO A 114 15.50 -10.50 7.83
CA PRO A 114 14.47 -9.71 8.51
C PRO A 114 14.32 -8.28 7.97
N ASP A 115 15.32 -7.76 7.25
CA ASP A 115 15.35 -6.45 6.59
C ASP A 115 15.30 -6.53 5.05
N ALA A 116 15.33 -7.74 4.50
CA ALA A 116 15.36 -7.99 3.06
C ALA A 116 14.00 -7.69 2.40
N PRO A 117 14.00 -7.13 1.18
CA PRO A 117 12.77 -6.80 0.47
C PRO A 117 11.91 -8.03 0.19
N ARG A 118 10.59 -7.85 0.25
CA ARG A 118 9.62 -8.86 -0.18
C ARG A 118 9.67 -9.04 -1.68
N VAL A 119 9.91 -10.27 -2.11
CA VAL A 119 9.90 -10.63 -3.53
C VAL A 119 8.48 -10.86 -4.03
N LEU A 120 8.11 -10.20 -5.12
CA LEU A 120 6.87 -10.44 -5.84
C LEU A 120 7.14 -11.36 -7.04
N LEU A 121 6.57 -12.56 -7.04
CA LEU A 121 6.66 -13.48 -8.17
C LEU A 121 5.54 -13.18 -9.17
N ILE A 122 5.91 -12.85 -10.41
CA ILE A 122 4.98 -12.63 -11.51
C ILE A 122 5.11 -13.77 -12.53
N ARG A 123 4.00 -14.43 -12.83
CA ARG A 123 3.89 -15.56 -13.76
C ARG A 123 2.84 -15.25 -14.84
N PRO A 124 3.18 -14.47 -15.89
CA PRO A 124 2.22 -14.07 -16.91
C PRO A 124 1.58 -15.26 -17.64
N ALA A 125 2.31 -16.36 -17.81
CA ALA A 125 1.81 -17.58 -18.45
C ALA A 125 0.85 -18.41 -17.55
N ALA A 126 0.57 -17.99 -16.31
CA ALA A 126 -0.29 -18.73 -15.39
C ALA A 126 -1.79 -18.47 -15.60
N TYR A 127 -2.18 -17.42 -16.33
CA TYR A 127 -3.58 -17.17 -16.69
C TYR A 127 -3.83 -17.48 -18.16
N ASP A 128 -5.07 -17.84 -18.48
CA ASP A 128 -5.52 -18.18 -19.83
C ASP A 128 -6.39 -17.04 -20.39
N PRO A 129 -5.91 -16.23 -21.35
CA PRO A 129 -6.61 -15.02 -21.83
C PRO A 129 -8.05 -15.24 -22.32
N PRO A 130 -8.41 -16.35 -23.00
CA PRO A 130 -9.80 -16.66 -23.36
C PRO A 130 -10.73 -16.86 -22.16
N ARG A 131 -10.21 -17.22 -20.98
CA ARG A 131 -10.99 -17.49 -19.77
C ARG A 131 -10.93 -16.38 -18.74
N THR A 132 -9.83 -15.64 -18.70
CA THR A 132 -9.57 -14.58 -17.72
C THR A 132 -8.84 -13.45 -18.41
N THR A 133 -9.40 -12.24 -18.37
CA THR A 133 -8.77 -11.08 -18.99
C THR A 133 -7.62 -10.56 -18.12
N ILE A 134 -6.67 -9.85 -18.74
CA ILE A 134 -5.60 -9.18 -18.00
C ILE A 134 -6.15 -8.15 -17.01
N GLU A 135 -7.27 -7.50 -17.32
CA GLU A 135 -7.93 -6.55 -16.42
C GLU A 135 -8.44 -7.24 -15.14
N GLU A 136 -9.00 -8.44 -15.25
CA GLU A 136 -9.41 -9.23 -14.08
C GLU A 136 -8.20 -9.64 -13.22
N VAL A 137 -7.09 -10.02 -13.86
CA VAL A 137 -5.83 -10.31 -13.16
C VAL A 137 -5.28 -9.08 -12.43
N ILE A 138 -5.27 -7.92 -13.09
CA ILE A 138 -4.81 -6.66 -12.50
C ILE A 138 -5.73 -6.25 -11.36
N ARG A 139 -7.06 -6.37 -11.53
CA ARG A 139 -8.05 -6.09 -10.48
C ARG A 139 -7.74 -6.87 -9.20
N VAL A 140 -7.53 -8.18 -9.30
CA VAL A 140 -7.15 -9.03 -8.15
C VAL A 140 -5.79 -8.62 -7.59
N SER A 141 -4.83 -8.30 -8.44
CA SER A 141 -3.50 -7.82 -8.01
C SER A 141 -3.60 -6.50 -7.22
N THR A 142 -4.54 -5.62 -7.56
CA THR A 142 -4.77 -4.38 -6.78
C THR A 142 -5.28 -4.65 -5.37
N MET A 143 -6.04 -5.74 -5.16
CA MET A 143 -6.48 -6.16 -3.82
C MET A 143 -5.28 -6.54 -2.95
N ALA A 144 -4.36 -7.34 -3.49
CA ALA A 144 -3.13 -7.70 -2.79
C ALA A 144 -2.28 -6.45 -2.48
N ASN A 145 -2.16 -5.51 -3.43
CA ASN A 145 -1.45 -4.24 -3.21
C ASN A 145 -2.06 -3.40 -2.08
N ASP A 146 -3.40 -3.30 -2.01
CA ASP A 146 -4.09 -2.56 -0.94
C ASP A 146 -3.77 -3.15 0.46
N ILE A 147 -3.62 -4.46 0.57
CA ILE A 147 -3.20 -5.12 1.81
C ILE A 147 -1.70 -4.87 2.06
N MET A 148 -0.85 -5.06 1.05
CA MET A 148 0.60 -4.87 1.12
C MET A 148 1.01 -3.48 1.62
N ILE A 149 0.33 -2.42 1.18
CA ILE A 149 0.56 -1.05 1.65
C ILE A 149 0.43 -0.90 3.17
N THR A 150 -0.33 -1.78 3.85
CA THR A 150 -0.51 -1.71 5.31
C THR A 150 0.52 -2.48 6.13
N TYR A 151 1.35 -3.33 5.49
CA TYR A 151 2.40 -4.08 6.19
C TYR A 151 3.60 -3.17 6.44
N VAL A 152 4.00 -3.06 7.71
CA VAL A 152 5.04 -2.12 8.14
C VAL A 152 6.38 -2.47 7.52
N GLU A 153 6.68 -3.76 7.41
CA GLU A 153 7.92 -4.26 6.86
C GLU A 153 8.08 -3.80 5.41
N LEU A 154 7.00 -3.86 4.62
CA LEU A 154 7.00 -3.44 3.21
C LEU A 154 7.12 -1.93 3.02
N GLN A 155 6.75 -1.15 4.04
CA GLN A 155 6.84 0.32 3.98
C GLN A 155 8.27 0.82 4.20
N VAL A 156 9.13 0.01 4.83
CA VAL A 156 10.51 0.36 5.20
C VAL A 156 11.54 -0.27 4.26
N GLN A 157 11.09 -1.16 3.37
CA GLN A 157 11.93 -1.86 2.41
C GLN A 157 12.28 -1.03 1.16
#